data_AF-A0A8H6YU71-F1
#
_entry.id   AF-A0A8H6YU71-F1
#
_cell.length_a   1.000
_cell.length_b   1.000
_cell.length_c   1.000
_cell.angle_alpha   90.00
_cell.angle_beta   90.00
_cell.angle_gamma   90.00
#
_symmetry.space_group_name_H-M   'P 1'
#
loop_
_entity.id
_entity.type
_entity.pdbx_description
1 polymer ?
#
loop_
_entity_poly.entity_id
_entity_poly.type
_entity_poly.pdbx_seq_one_letter_code
_entity_poly.pdbx_strand_id
1 'polypeptide(L)'
;MKFTTIIIALASATYAMAGNCDRGLSYCGRSLLHVGKYAPQIEEAVQKAGTNPAHMLDTLFYCVGGKNGDIEVIKDCGSGRCADSGSGKSDICLPTSRIHLILEMEDEESFSVRKEEENAWW
;
A
#
# COMPACT_ATOMS: atom_id res chain seq x y z
N MET A 1 12.43 2.42 -65.52
CA MET A 1 11.42 2.12 -64.48
C MET A 1 12.07 2.44 -63.13
N LYS A 2 11.47 3.33 -62.31
CA LYS A 2 12.02 3.76 -61.02
C LYS A 2 11.30 3.00 -59.90
N PHE A 3 12.05 2.28 -59.07
CA PHE A 3 11.53 1.55 -57.91
C PHE A 3 11.74 2.38 -56.65
N THR A 4 10.68 2.98 -56.15
CA THR A 4 10.69 3.75 -54.89
C THR A 4 10.44 2.77 -53.74
N THR A 5 11.45 2.56 -52.89
CA THR A 5 11.35 1.65 -51.74
C THR A 5 10.88 2.44 -50.52
N ILE A 6 9.73 2.08 -49.94
CA ILE A 6 9.20 2.67 -48.70
C ILE A 6 9.64 1.77 -47.55
N ILE A 7 10.48 2.31 -46.65
CA ILE A 7 10.90 1.63 -45.42
C ILE A 7 9.89 2.01 -44.33
N ILE A 8 9.08 1.05 -43.89
CA ILE A 8 8.16 1.22 -42.75
C ILE A 8 8.95 0.87 -41.49
N ALA A 9 9.28 1.88 -40.69
CA ALA A 9 9.88 1.71 -39.37
C ALA A 9 8.81 1.25 -38.37
N LEU A 10 8.85 -0.02 -37.99
CA LEU A 10 8.05 -0.53 -36.87
C LEU A 10 8.65 -0.02 -35.56
N ALA A 11 8.02 0.98 -34.94
CA ALA A 11 8.33 1.39 -33.58
C ALA A 11 7.88 0.28 -32.62
N SER A 12 8.82 -0.49 -32.10
CA SER A 12 8.55 -1.48 -31.04
C SER A 12 8.24 -0.74 -29.74
N ALA A 13 6.95 -0.67 -29.38
CA ALA A 13 6.54 -0.23 -28.05
C ALA A 13 7.01 -1.26 -27.02
N THR A 14 8.01 -0.91 -26.22
CA THR A 14 8.46 -1.74 -25.10
C THR A 14 7.40 -1.69 -24.00
N TYR A 15 6.51 -2.68 -23.98
CA TYR A 15 5.65 -2.90 -22.82
C TYR A 15 6.53 -3.39 -21.68
N ALA A 16 6.83 -2.51 -20.73
CA ALA A 16 7.36 -2.92 -19.44
C ALA A 16 6.31 -3.86 -18.81
N MET A 17 6.66 -5.14 -18.69
CA MET A 17 5.88 -6.12 -17.97
C MET A 17 5.88 -5.69 -16.50
N ALA A 18 4.80 -5.08 -16.03
CA ALA A 18 4.62 -4.86 -14.60
C ALA A 18 4.52 -6.23 -13.91
N GLY A 19 5.09 -6.35 -12.71
CA GLY A 19 4.88 -7.56 -11.91
C GLY A 19 3.39 -7.73 -11.61
N ASN A 20 2.92 -8.97 -11.67
CA ASN A 20 1.60 -9.34 -11.15
C ASN A 20 1.76 -9.77 -9.69
N CYS A 21 0.74 -9.53 -8.89
CA CYS A 21 0.64 -10.08 -7.54
C CYS A 21 0.58 -11.61 -7.59
N ASP A 22 1.08 -12.26 -6.52
CA ASP A 22 1.02 -13.70 -6.40
C ASP A 22 -0.39 -14.12 -5.99
N ARG A 23 -1.03 -14.92 -6.84
CA ARG A 23 -2.40 -15.40 -6.62
C ARG A 23 -2.53 -16.08 -5.26
N GLY A 24 -3.55 -15.69 -4.51
CA GLY A 24 -3.84 -16.26 -3.18
C GLY A 24 -3.18 -15.54 -2.02
N LEU A 25 -2.29 -14.59 -2.29
CA LEU A 25 -1.74 -13.70 -1.26
C LEU A 25 -2.60 -12.45 -1.08
N SER A 26 -2.47 -11.85 0.09
CA SER A 26 -3.05 -10.53 0.38
C SER A 26 -1.96 -9.48 0.38
N TYR A 27 -2.26 -8.27 -0.08
CA TYR A 27 -1.32 -7.18 -0.16
C TYR A 27 -1.95 -5.90 0.38
N CYS A 28 -1.16 -5.10 1.08
CA CYS A 28 -1.49 -3.70 1.32
C CYS A 28 -1.51 -2.94 0.00
N GLY A 29 -2.35 -1.92 -0.12
CA GLY A 29 -2.37 -1.05 -1.30
C GLY A 29 -0.96 -0.50 -1.62
N ARG A 30 -0.19 -0.12 -0.60
CA ARG A 30 1.22 0.29 -0.77
C ARG A 30 2.12 -0.81 -1.35
N SER A 31 1.95 -2.05 -0.92
CA SER A 31 2.77 -3.18 -1.37
C SER A 31 2.51 -3.50 -2.85
N LEU A 32 1.25 -3.42 -3.28
CA LEU A 32 0.87 -3.56 -4.69
C LEU A 32 1.54 -2.52 -5.60
N LEU A 33 1.73 -1.28 -5.12
CA LEU A 33 2.46 -0.26 -5.88
C LEU A 33 3.94 -0.59 -6.07
N HIS A 34 4.54 -1.39 -5.17
CA HIS A 34 5.90 -1.91 -5.34
C HIS A 34 5.96 -3.10 -6.30
N VAL A 35 4.89 -3.92 -6.36
CA VAL A 35 4.80 -5.06 -7.28
C VAL A 35 4.68 -4.58 -8.73
N GLY A 36 3.85 -3.57 -8.99
CA GLY A 36 3.59 -3.13 -10.36
C GLY A 36 2.63 -1.95 -10.47
N LYS A 37 2.00 -1.84 -11.64
CA LYS A 37 1.11 -0.72 -11.99
C LYS A 37 -0.31 -0.92 -11.46
N TYR A 38 -0.43 -1.01 -10.13
CA TYR A 38 -1.70 -1.32 -9.46
C TYR A 38 -2.56 -0.10 -9.09
N ALA A 39 -2.01 1.12 -9.15
CA ALA A 39 -2.74 2.35 -8.79
C ALA A 39 -4.19 2.45 -9.34
N PRO A 40 -4.46 2.23 -10.65
CA PRO A 40 -5.84 2.33 -11.15
C PRO A 40 -6.74 1.21 -10.62
N GLN A 41 -6.22 -0.02 -10.46
CA GLN A 41 -7.01 -1.13 -9.93
C GLN A 41 -7.35 -0.93 -8.45
N ILE A 42 -6.43 -0.36 -7.68
CA ILE A 42 -6.64 -0.02 -6.26
C ILE A 42 -7.77 1.01 -6.13
N GLU A 43 -7.71 2.08 -6.92
CA GLU A 43 -8.74 3.13 -6.89
C GLU A 43 -10.11 2.57 -7.25
N GLU A 44 -10.21 1.81 -8.34
CA GLU A 44 -11.47 1.18 -8.77
C GLU A 44 -12.02 0.23 -7.70
N ALA A 45 -11.17 -0.64 -7.13
CA ALA A 45 -11.58 -1.61 -6.14
C ALA A 45 -12.08 -0.94 -4.85
N VAL A 46 -11.40 0.13 -4.39
CA VAL A 46 -11.81 0.91 -3.21
C VAL A 46 -13.13 1.64 -3.45
N GLN A 47 -13.29 2.29 -4.61
CA GLN A 47 -14.55 2.94 -4.99
C GLN A 47 -15.70 1.95 -5.07
N LYS A 48 -15.49 0.81 -5.71
CA LYS A 48 -16.48 -0.27 -5.83
C LYS A 48 -16.87 -0.87 -4.47
N ALA A 49 -15.91 -0.98 -3.55
CA ALA A 49 -16.15 -1.49 -2.20
C ALA A 49 -16.76 -0.45 -1.25
N GLY A 50 -16.87 0.82 -1.65
CA GLY A 50 -17.34 1.91 -0.78
C GLY A 50 -16.41 2.15 0.43
N THR A 51 -15.12 1.82 0.30
CA THR A 51 -14.12 2.03 1.35
C THR A 51 -13.61 3.48 1.34
N ASN A 52 -13.06 3.96 2.46
CA ASN A 52 -12.50 5.30 2.54
C ASN A 52 -11.29 5.45 1.59
N PRO A 53 -11.35 6.32 0.56
CA PRO A 53 -10.25 6.51 -0.38
C PRO A 53 -8.98 7.05 0.29
N ALA A 54 -9.09 7.73 1.43
CA ALA A 54 -7.93 8.20 2.19
C ALA A 54 -7.07 7.05 2.74
N HIS A 55 -7.64 5.85 2.88
CA HIS A 55 -6.94 4.67 3.39
C HIS A 55 -6.62 3.66 2.28
N MET A 56 -6.67 4.03 1.01
CA MET A 56 -6.44 3.09 -0.10
C MET A 56 -5.08 2.36 -0.01
N LEU A 57 -4.04 3.04 0.49
CA LEU A 57 -2.70 2.46 0.66
C LEU A 57 -2.59 1.53 1.87
N ASP A 58 -3.47 1.72 2.85
CA ASP A 58 -3.61 0.92 4.06
C ASP A 58 -4.80 -0.05 3.97
N THR A 59 -5.41 -0.20 2.80
CA THR A 59 -6.46 -1.20 2.57
C THR A 59 -5.79 -2.53 2.22
N LEU A 60 -6.34 -3.62 2.75
CA LEU A 60 -5.89 -4.97 2.46
C LEU A 60 -6.65 -5.54 1.28
N PHE A 61 -5.93 -5.99 0.26
CA PHE A 61 -6.47 -6.55 -0.98
C PHE A 61 -6.11 -8.02 -1.10
N TYR A 62 -7.02 -8.83 -1.62
CA TYR A 62 -6.76 -10.21 -2.01
C TYR A 62 -6.35 -10.25 -3.48
N CYS A 63 -5.24 -10.92 -3.79
CA CYS A 63 -4.84 -11.18 -5.17
C CYS A 63 -5.61 -12.38 -5.74
N VAL A 64 -6.62 -12.09 -6.56
CA VAL A 64 -7.33 -13.11 -7.34
C VAL A 64 -6.41 -13.65 -8.44
N GLY A 65 -5.50 -12.83 -8.97
CA GLY A 65 -4.60 -13.22 -10.05
C GLY A 65 -5.22 -12.98 -11.43
N GLY A 66 -4.79 -13.72 -12.45
CA GLY A 66 -5.20 -13.47 -13.84
C GLY A 66 -4.14 -12.72 -14.63
N LYS A 67 -4.48 -12.27 -15.85
CA LYS A 67 -3.50 -11.72 -16.79
C LYS A 67 -2.79 -10.46 -16.26
N ASN A 68 -3.51 -9.64 -15.50
CA ASN A 68 -3.01 -8.39 -14.92
C ASN A 68 -2.99 -8.43 -13.37
N GLY A 69 -3.13 -9.63 -12.80
CA GLY A 69 -3.20 -9.87 -11.36
C GLY A 69 -4.34 -9.13 -10.67
N ASP A 70 -5.59 -9.47 -11.00
CA ASP A 70 -6.78 -8.81 -10.47
C ASP A 70 -6.84 -8.87 -8.93
N ILE A 71 -7.38 -7.82 -8.32
CA ILE A 71 -7.44 -7.64 -6.87
C ILE A 71 -8.87 -7.37 -6.38
N GLU A 72 -9.14 -7.78 -5.14
CA GLU A 72 -10.41 -7.51 -4.45
C GLU A 72 -10.15 -6.93 -3.06
N VAL A 73 -10.97 -5.97 -2.62
CA VAL A 73 -10.86 -5.42 -1.26
C VAL A 73 -11.27 -6.49 -0.25
N ILE A 74 -10.40 -6.77 0.73
CA ILE A 74 -10.75 -7.57 1.91
C ILE A 74 -11.30 -6.65 3.00
N LYS A 75 -10.54 -5.62 3.37
CA LYS A 75 -10.93 -4.64 4.41
C LYS A 75 -10.00 -3.42 4.45
N ASP A 76 -10.54 -2.31 4.93
CA ASP A 76 -9.76 -1.15 5.35
C ASP A 76 -9.01 -1.47 6.65
N CYS A 77 -7.67 -1.39 6.66
CA CYS A 77 -6.92 -1.54 7.90
C CYS A 77 -6.93 -0.26 8.73
N GLY A 78 -7.28 0.91 8.19
CA GLY A 78 -7.08 2.23 8.78
C GLY A 78 -5.64 2.73 8.67
N SER A 79 -5.46 4.05 8.76
CA SER A 79 -4.18 4.72 8.52
C SER A 79 -2.99 4.08 9.25
N GLY A 80 -1.96 3.71 8.48
CA GLY A 80 -0.70 3.16 8.99
C GLY A 80 -0.79 1.76 9.58
N ARG A 81 -1.91 1.04 9.43
CA ARG A 81 -2.13 -0.27 10.05
C ARG A 81 -2.01 -1.45 9.10
N CYS A 82 -1.70 -1.23 7.83
CA CYS A 82 -1.41 -2.33 6.92
C CYS A 82 0.09 -2.62 6.89
N ALA A 83 0.48 -3.83 7.28
CA ALA A 83 1.87 -4.23 7.41
C ALA A 83 2.27 -5.26 6.34
N ASP A 84 3.35 -4.92 5.64
CA ASP A 84 4.04 -5.81 4.69
C ASP A 84 4.69 -6.98 5.45
N SER A 85 4.34 -8.21 5.09
CA SER A 85 4.88 -9.42 5.73
C SER A 85 6.12 -9.98 5.03
N GLY A 86 6.58 -9.33 3.96
CA GLY A 86 7.73 -9.71 3.15
C GLY A 86 7.35 -10.60 1.96
N SER A 87 8.34 -10.84 1.09
CA SER A 87 8.15 -11.56 -0.17
C SER A 87 7.54 -12.96 0.01
N GLY A 88 6.53 -13.27 -0.80
CA GLY A 88 5.84 -14.57 -0.79
C GLY A 88 4.93 -14.80 0.42
N LYS A 89 4.61 -13.75 1.20
CA LYS A 89 3.71 -13.83 2.35
C LYS A 89 2.57 -12.83 2.20
N SER A 90 1.41 -13.16 2.77
CA SER A 90 0.28 -12.24 2.81
C SER A 90 0.52 -11.13 3.83
N ASP A 91 0.26 -9.90 3.41
CA ASP A 91 0.20 -8.74 4.28
C ASP A 91 -0.96 -8.83 5.27
N ILE A 92 -0.86 -8.06 6.35
CA ILE A 92 -1.83 -8.12 7.45
C ILE A 92 -2.24 -6.74 7.93
N CYS A 93 -3.50 -6.62 8.37
CA CYS A 93 -3.88 -5.47 9.19
C CYS A 93 -3.44 -5.70 10.64
N LEU A 94 -2.70 -4.76 11.20
CA LEU A 94 -2.30 -4.77 12.60
C LEU A 94 -3.52 -4.55 13.50
N PRO A 95 -3.63 -5.29 14.62
CA PRO A 95 -4.69 -5.06 15.59
C PRO A 95 -4.50 -3.69 16.23
N THR A 96 -5.60 -2.98 16.47
CA THR A 96 -5.61 -1.65 17.10
C THR A 96 -4.88 -1.64 18.45
N SER A 97 -4.87 -2.76 19.16
CA SER A 97 -4.22 -2.97 20.46
C SER A 97 -2.68 -2.99 20.42
N ARG A 98 -2.05 -3.15 19.24
CA ARG A 98 -0.58 -3.22 19.11
C ARG A 98 0.05 -1.86 18.79
N ILE A 99 -0.73 -0.82 18.52
CA ILE A 99 -0.23 0.57 18.47
C ILE A 99 0.08 1.08 19.87
N HIS A 100 -0.64 0.62 20.91
CA HIS A 100 -0.39 1.05 22.28
C HIS A 100 1.04 0.69 22.74
N LEU A 101 1.54 -0.50 22.38
CA LEU A 101 2.88 -0.95 22.74
C LEU A 101 4.03 -0.18 22.06
N ILE A 102 3.79 0.52 20.95
CA ILE A 102 4.83 1.32 20.28
C ILE A 102 4.82 2.76 20.80
N LEU A 103 3.64 3.30 21.14
CA LEU A 103 3.52 4.65 21.71
C LEU A 103 3.86 4.69 23.22
N GLU A 104 3.76 3.58 23.95
CA GLU A 104 4.22 3.50 25.35
C GLU A 104 5.75 3.68 25.50
N MET A 105 6.52 3.61 24.40
CA MET A 105 7.98 3.82 24.42
C MET A 105 8.40 5.28 24.18
N GLU A 106 7.48 6.20 23.87
CA GLU A 106 7.79 7.62 23.61
C GLU A 106 7.36 8.58 24.74
N ASP A 107 6.63 8.11 25.76
CA ASP A 107 6.02 8.97 26.81
C ASP A 107 6.84 9.14 28.12
N GLU A 108 7.99 8.46 28.32
CA GLU A 108 8.74 8.61 29.57
C GLU A 108 9.63 9.87 29.64
N GLU A 109 10.01 10.50 28.52
CA GLU A 109 10.92 11.66 28.58
C GLU A 109 10.18 13.00 28.85
N SER A 110 8.88 13.11 28.58
CA SER A 110 8.18 14.40 28.64
C SER A 110 7.56 14.75 30.02
N PHE A 111 7.56 13.86 31.00
CA PHE A 111 6.95 14.11 32.32
C PHE A 111 7.91 14.72 33.35
N SER A 112 9.23 14.67 33.14
CA SER A 112 10.20 15.20 34.10
C SER A 112 10.31 16.73 34.11
N VAL A 113 9.90 17.43 33.04
CA VAL A 113 10.13 18.89 32.89
C VAL A 113 9.09 19.76 33.63
N ARG A 114 7.99 19.19 34.16
CA ARG A 114 6.89 19.96 34.78
C ARG A 114 6.85 19.98 36.31
N LYS A 115 7.90 19.55 37.03
CA LYS A 115 7.87 19.56 38.52
C LYS A 115 8.70 20.64 39.21
N GLU A 116 9.34 21.57 38.50
CA GLU A 116 10.18 22.59 39.14
C GLU A 116 9.59 24.01 39.22
N GLU A 117 8.44 24.31 38.61
CA GLU A 117 7.89 25.68 38.59
C GLU A 117 6.72 25.96 39.58
N GLU A 118 6.27 25.01 40.39
CA GLU A 118 5.17 25.24 41.35
C GLU A 118 5.61 25.53 42.81
N ASN A 119 6.87 25.91 43.03
CA ASN A 119 7.42 26.08 44.39
C ASN A 119 7.82 27.54 44.74
N ALA A 120 7.47 28.53 43.90
CA ALA A 120 7.95 29.91 44.03
C ALA A 120 6.90 30.91 44.56
N TRP A 121 6.03 30.49 45.48
CA TRP A 121 5.10 31.40 46.17
C TRP A 121 4.93 31.05 47.65
N TRP A 122 6.02 31.08 48.43
CA TRP A 122 6.04 31.42 49.87
C TRP A 122 7.39 32.04 50.22
#